data_AF-F4HJP4-F1
#
_entry.id   AF-F4HJP4-F1
#
_cell.length_a   1.000
_cell.length_b   1.000
_cell.length_c   1.000
_cell.angle_alpha   90.00
_cell.angle_beta   90.00
_cell.angle_gamma   90.00
#
_symmetry.space_group_name_H-M   'P 1'
#
loop_
_entity.id
_entity.type
_entity.pdbx_description
1 polymer ?
#
loop_
_entity_poly.entity_id
_entity_poly.type
_entity_poly.pdbx_seq_one_letter_code
_entity_poly.pdbx_strand_id
1 'polypeptide(L)'
;MFMKFTYHFHAYQPGDIIYVHDGSGWDPIKYSERLSPVALEIREEEVKGRNWTRAMIKAYEYVDDTLKMLEEGSISVDFEPFTLYMILKYKPRIYGEIVETLDTYAEPVVTVPFHPIMPHLSVFEQEILAKISFDFYRPFIARKDVVAFWLPENVITKQTAKIIREATDKDVIFLLDERQFIGVNIPQARFSCNKYLCDDSSAFVFGRVHTISDAFAFNTLDVEGLTRAIAEGCVDVFKEKQGIEYLVFLSSDLESLVSNPKQLDKFLTWIDKLRERGVEIINVAEFVRRKIRGEYKGLPGECSESFRINVKDYSSWSDYFDLSLDGRTSDMRWTGIRREDNSVISREYKGRKVSQLWKYAFMKLFRELNRTIRFGVIDMLKSQGINDIDAIKEFLVRYARIFFKEHYEYFEMDTSVDYVMEPISNVDPSLALKLGRIYYLMLLSNHSCPRFWENIDTRVTFENVAVISKALIELMELYIEENRERANYIFLEYMKLLAFPQLYYDYDLFRLKGLEGWETSEEAWFDSLKSEVPNSKYNVITRASLYVGKRDLPDEMKEVIEILYDLKEAVPDTGHIPGEMHGKWENKEWCEHRGVD
;
A
#
# COMPACT_ATOMS: atom_id res chain seq x y z
N MET A 1 14.02 12.01 31.42
CA MET A 1 12.54 12.05 31.44
C MET A 1 12.03 10.61 31.43
N PHE A 2 10.82 10.36 31.92
CA PHE A 2 10.14 9.07 31.76
C PHE A 2 9.49 8.94 30.37
N MET A 3 9.30 10.07 29.67
CA MET A 3 9.02 10.10 28.24
C MET A 3 9.99 9.21 27.45
N LYS A 4 9.41 8.40 26.58
CA LYS A 4 10.06 7.65 25.50
C LYS A 4 9.61 8.21 24.17
N PHE A 5 10.44 8.09 23.15
CA PHE A 5 10.12 8.52 21.80
C PHE A 5 10.44 7.42 20.80
N THR A 6 9.67 7.35 19.72
CA THR A 6 10.05 6.56 18.56
C THR A 6 9.43 7.08 17.29
N TYR A 7 10.03 6.69 16.18
CA TYR A 7 9.54 6.94 14.84
C TYR A 7 9.35 5.62 14.13
N HIS A 8 8.25 5.52 13.39
CA HIS A 8 8.06 4.46 12.43
C HIS A 8 8.10 4.99 11.01
N PHE A 9 8.80 4.28 10.14
CA PHE A 9 8.85 4.58 8.71
C PHE A 9 8.21 3.47 7.88
N HIS A 10 7.32 3.88 6.97
CA HIS A 10 6.68 3.00 6.00
C HIS A 10 7.34 3.15 4.63
N ALA A 11 7.95 2.11 4.09
CA ALA A 11 8.63 2.15 2.79
C ALA A 11 7.84 1.40 1.72
N TYR A 12 7.47 2.11 0.65
CA TYR A 12 6.67 1.53 -0.43
C TYR A 12 6.86 2.27 -1.75
N GLN A 13 7.05 1.50 -2.82
CA GLN A 13 7.00 1.96 -4.20
C GLN A 13 5.98 1.12 -4.99
N PRO A 14 5.04 1.74 -5.73
CA PRO A 14 4.12 1.00 -6.58
C PRO A 14 4.85 0.20 -7.68
N GLY A 15 6.01 0.71 -8.11
CA GLY A 15 6.71 0.23 -9.30
C GLY A 15 6.59 1.23 -10.44
N ASP A 16 7.08 0.85 -11.60
CA ASP A 16 6.94 1.60 -12.85
C ASP A 16 6.53 0.64 -13.98
N ILE A 17 5.73 -0.39 -13.68
CA ILE A 17 5.33 -1.43 -14.62
C ILE A 17 4.34 -0.85 -15.64
N ILE A 18 4.70 -0.90 -16.92
CA ILE A 18 3.82 -0.46 -18.02
C ILE A 18 3.27 -1.62 -18.85
N TYR A 19 3.92 -2.79 -18.79
CA TYR A 19 3.50 -4.00 -19.48
C TYR A 19 4.17 -5.23 -18.86
N VAL A 20 3.37 -6.20 -18.43
CA VAL A 20 3.85 -7.48 -17.93
C VAL A 20 4.06 -8.43 -19.10
N HIS A 21 5.26 -9.02 -19.20
CA HIS A 21 5.59 -9.99 -20.26
C HIS A 21 4.84 -11.30 -20.07
N ASP A 22 4.61 -12.04 -21.15
CA ASP A 22 4.07 -13.41 -21.06
C ASP A 22 4.91 -14.28 -20.13
N GLY A 23 4.24 -15.19 -19.44
CA GLY A 23 4.89 -16.12 -18.53
C GLY A 23 4.00 -17.30 -18.20
N SER A 24 4.65 -18.44 -17.93
CA SER A 24 3.99 -19.68 -17.54
C SER A 24 3.43 -19.64 -16.10
N GLY A 25 3.93 -18.74 -15.27
CA GLY A 25 3.63 -18.69 -13.84
C GLY A 25 4.53 -19.57 -12.96
N TRP A 26 5.54 -20.21 -13.53
CA TRP A 26 6.52 -21.02 -12.78
C TRP A 26 7.64 -20.20 -12.14
N ASP A 27 7.78 -18.97 -12.60
CA ASP A 27 8.83 -18.03 -12.19
C ASP A 27 8.20 -16.69 -11.80
N PRO A 28 8.92 -15.85 -11.04
CA PRO A 28 8.55 -14.46 -10.83
C PRO A 28 8.25 -13.74 -12.14
N ILE A 29 7.34 -12.76 -12.07
CA ILE A 29 6.93 -11.99 -13.24
C ILE A 29 8.11 -11.18 -13.82
N LYS A 30 8.12 -11.02 -15.14
CA LYS A 30 8.98 -10.09 -15.87
C LYS A 30 8.12 -9.02 -16.53
N TYR A 31 8.67 -7.84 -16.68
CA TYR A 31 7.92 -6.69 -17.18
C TYR A 31 8.81 -5.65 -17.83
N SER A 32 8.19 -4.82 -18.66
CA SER A 32 8.76 -3.57 -19.14
C SER A 32 8.39 -2.45 -18.17
N GLU A 33 9.39 -1.62 -17.85
CA GLU A 33 9.22 -0.45 -17.01
C GLU A 33 9.07 0.83 -17.84
N ARG A 34 8.49 1.85 -17.22
CA ARG A 34 8.51 3.22 -17.72
C ARG A 34 9.96 3.71 -17.87
N LEU A 35 10.15 4.58 -18.86
CA LEU A 35 11.38 5.32 -19.09
C LEU A 35 11.04 6.80 -19.01
N SER A 36 11.17 7.34 -17.80
CA SER A 36 10.84 8.71 -17.39
C SER A 36 11.96 9.26 -16.49
N PRO A 37 13.12 9.61 -17.06
CA PRO A 37 14.29 10.02 -16.29
C PRO A 37 13.98 11.09 -15.25
N VAL A 38 14.44 10.84 -14.03
CA VAL A 38 14.22 11.70 -12.86
C VAL A 38 15.42 11.60 -11.93
N ALA A 39 15.67 12.67 -11.18
CA ALA A 39 16.65 12.67 -10.12
C ALA A 39 16.09 13.18 -8.79
N LEU A 40 16.64 12.66 -7.70
CA LEU A 40 16.41 13.13 -6.33
C LEU A 40 17.69 13.79 -5.82
N GLU A 41 17.57 14.91 -5.13
CA GLU A 41 18.69 15.60 -4.51
C GLU A 41 18.76 15.22 -3.03
N ILE A 42 19.88 14.62 -2.62
CA ILE A 42 20.12 14.15 -1.26
C ILE A 42 21.44 14.76 -0.82
N ARG A 43 21.39 15.68 0.17
CA ARG A 43 22.51 16.57 0.51
C ARG A 43 23.04 17.28 -0.75
N GLU A 44 24.30 17.04 -1.12
CA GLU A 44 24.96 17.63 -2.29
C GLU A 44 24.97 16.68 -3.51
N GLU A 45 24.34 15.50 -3.40
CA GLU A 45 24.38 14.46 -4.42
C GLU A 45 23.06 14.38 -5.21
N GLU A 46 23.20 14.15 -6.52
CA GLU A 46 22.07 13.94 -7.42
C GLU A 46 21.92 12.45 -7.74
N VAL A 47 20.87 11.83 -7.21
CA VAL A 47 20.56 10.41 -7.39
C VAL A 47 19.64 10.23 -8.59
N LYS A 48 20.20 9.80 -9.72
CA LYS A 48 19.49 9.63 -11.00
C LYS A 48 18.88 8.25 -11.16
N GLY A 49 17.64 8.19 -11.66
CA GLY A 49 16.96 6.97 -12.10
C GLY A 49 16.51 7.06 -13.56
N ARG A 50 16.31 5.90 -14.20
CA ARG A 50 15.60 5.83 -15.50
C ARG A 50 14.10 6.13 -15.36
N ASN A 51 13.58 6.00 -14.14
CA ASN A 51 12.22 6.24 -13.70
C ASN A 51 12.24 6.50 -12.18
N TRP A 52 11.07 6.74 -11.59
CA TRP A 52 10.94 7.08 -10.17
C TRP A 52 11.38 5.95 -9.27
N THR A 53 10.90 4.72 -9.52
CA THR A 53 11.24 3.55 -8.71
C THR A 53 12.75 3.34 -8.65
N ARG A 54 13.44 3.41 -9.79
CA ARG A 54 14.91 3.21 -9.83
C ARG A 54 15.71 4.36 -9.21
N ALA A 55 15.16 5.58 -9.17
CA ALA A 55 15.77 6.68 -8.42
C ALA A 55 15.61 6.43 -6.91
N MET A 56 14.42 6.03 -6.47
CA MET A 56 14.13 5.79 -5.06
C MET A 56 14.87 4.56 -4.50
N ILE A 57 14.99 3.48 -5.27
CA ILE A 57 15.77 2.30 -4.83
C ILE A 57 17.23 2.68 -4.52
N LYS A 58 17.82 3.60 -5.30
CA LYS A 58 19.17 4.11 -4.99
C LYS A 58 19.15 5.04 -3.77
N ALA A 59 18.10 5.85 -3.61
CA ALA A 59 17.95 6.73 -2.47
C ALA A 59 17.83 5.97 -1.14
N TYR A 60 17.25 4.76 -1.14
CA TYR A 60 17.17 3.93 0.06
C TYR A 60 18.54 3.54 0.64
N GLU A 61 19.61 3.52 -0.15
CA GLU A 61 20.97 3.32 0.38
C GLU A 61 21.36 4.45 1.35
N TYR A 62 21.14 5.70 0.97
CA TYR A 62 21.41 6.87 1.82
C TYR A 62 20.51 6.91 3.05
N VAL A 63 19.29 6.40 2.90
CA VAL A 63 18.37 6.23 4.03
C VAL A 63 18.91 5.17 4.98
N ASP A 64 19.26 3.97 4.50
CA ASP A 64 19.80 2.87 5.30
C ASP A 64 21.06 3.30 6.07
N ASP A 65 22.00 3.97 5.38
CA ASP A 65 23.19 4.55 6.00
C ASP A 65 22.84 5.49 7.17
N THR A 66 21.79 6.28 7.02
CA THR A 66 21.31 7.19 8.06
C THR A 66 20.63 6.44 9.20
N LEU A 67 19.85 5.39 8.92
CA LEU A 67 19.21 4.57 9.96
C LEU A 67 20.26 3.82 10.80
N LYS A 68 21.34 3.35 10.19
CA LYS A 68 22.49 2.71 10.88
C LYS A 68 23.27 3.64 11.81
N MET A 69 23.11 4.96 11.67
CA MET A 69 23.68 5.95 12.61
C MET A 69 22.84 6.10 13.88
N LEU A 70 21.62 5.57 13.92
CA LEU A 70 20.78 5.56 15.11
C LEU A 70 21.24 4.45 16.08
N GLU A 71 20.77 4.52 17.33
CA GLU A 71 21.03 3.43 18.27
C GLU A 71 20.14 2.23 17.90
N GLU A 72 20.67 1.02 18.07
CA GLU A 72 19.92 -0.23 17.87
C GLU A 72 18.57 -0.22 18.62
N GLY A 73 17.50 -0.62 17.94
CA GLY A 73 16.17 -0.69 18.49
C GLY A 73 15.47 0.67 18.69
N SER A 74 16.01 1.78 18.17
CA SER A 74 15.42 3.12 18.32
C SER A 74 14.08 3.30 17.58
N ILE A 75 14.01 2.76 16.36
CA ILE A 75 12.91 3.00 15.40
C ILE A 75 12.36 1.67 14.90
N SER A 76 11.25 1.74 14.15
CA SER A 76 10.68 0.59 13.47
C SER A 76 10.42 0.88 12.00
N VAL A 77 10.62 -0.09 11.11
CA VAL A 77 10.48 0.08 9.67
C VAL A 77 9.70 -1.10 9.08
N ASP A 78 8.72 -0.82 8.22
CA ASP A 78 8.22 -1.82 7.28
C ASP A 78 8.66 -1.48 5.86
N PHE A 79 8.91 -2.53 5.08
CA PHE A 79 9.03 -2.46 3.63
C PHE A 79 7.90 -3.26 2.99
N GLU A 80 7.15 -2.63 2.09
CA GLU A 80 6.16 -3.37 1.30
C GLU A 80 6.85 -4.52 0.54
N PRO A 81 6.32 -5.77 0.59
CA PRO A 81 6.98 -6.95 0.04
C PRO A 81 7.48 -6.84 -1.40
N PHE A 82 6.69 -6.29 -2.32
CA PHE A 82 7.10 -6.13 -3.71
C PHE A 82 8.13 -5.02 -3.89
N THR A 83 8.08 -3.96 -3.07
CA THR A 83 9.11 -2.92 -3.00
C THR A 83 10.46 -3.52 -2.62
N LEU A 84 10.52 -4.29 -1.54
CA LEU A 84 11.75 -4.95 -1.10
C LEU A 84 12.27 -5.95 -2.16
N TYR A 85 11.35 -6.66 -2.81
CA TYR A 85 11.70 -7.56 -3.92
C TYR A 85 12.24 -6.81 -5.16
N MET A 86 11.70 -5.65 -5.51
CA MET A 86 12.24 -4.81 -6.58
C MET A 86 13.65 -4.30 -6.25
N ILE A 87 13.93 -3.95 -4.98
CA ILE A 87 15.28 -3.62 -4.52
C ILE A 87 16.22 -4.81 -4.74
N LEU A 88 15.82 -6.02 -4.34
CA LEU A 88 16.62 -7.24 -4.55
C LEU A 88 16.95 -7.46 -6.03
N LYS A 89 15.95 -7.31 -6.91
CA LYS A 89 16.12 -7.55 -8.36
C LYS A 89 17.00 -6.51 -9.04
N TYR A 90 16.94 -5.25 -8.61
CA TYR A 90 17.67 -4.15 -9.26
C TYR A 90 19.03 -3.86 -8.60
N LYS A 91 19.09 -3.88 -7.27
CA LYS A 91 20.25 -3.53 -6.45
C LYS A 91 20.37 -4.49 -5.26
N PRO A 92 20.80 -5.75 -5.48
CA PRO A 92 20.88 -6.77 -4.44
C PRO A 92 21.80 -6.39 -3.27
N ARG A 93 22.81 -5.54 -3.50
CA ARG A 93 23.64 -4.97 -2.42
C ARG A 93 22.81 -4.13 -1.44
N ILE A 94 22.01 -3.19 -1.96
CA ILE A 94 21.15 -2.32 -1.15
C ILE A 94 20.11 -3.17 -0.40
N TYR A 95 19.57 -4.22 -1.04
CA TYR A 95 18.70 -5.17 -0.37
C TYR A 95 19.39 -5.86 0.82
N GLY A 96 20.63 -6.35 0.63
CA GLY A 96 21.40 -6.99 1.71
C GLY A 96 21.65 -6.05 2.89
N GLU A 97 21.97 -4.79 2.61
CA GLU A 97 22.16 -3.73 3.62
C GLU A 97 20.88 -3.45 4.41
N ILE A 98 19.74 -3.30 3.72
CA ILE A 98 18.43 -3.08 4.34
C ILE A 98 17.99 -4.29 5.17
N VAL A 99 18.19 -5.50 4.66
CA VAL A 99 17.86 -6.75 5.37
C VAL A 99 18.66 -6.88 6.67
N GLU A 100 19.95 -6.54 6.65
CA GLU A 100 20.79 -6.50 7.84
C GLU A 100 20.25 -5.47 8.85
N THR A 101 19.84 -4.28 8.39
CA THR A 101 19.21 -3.26 9.23
C THR A 101 17.91 -3.76 9.86
N LEU A 102 17.05 -4.44 9.11
CA LEU A 102 15.78 -4.98 9.60
C LEU A 102 15.97 -6.15 10.58
N ASP A 103 17.05 -6.91 10.46
CA ASP A 103 17.35 -8.02 11.36
C ASP A 103 17.93 -7.52 12.69
N THR A 104 18.79 -6.51 12.64
CA THR A 104 19.65 -6.13 13.78
C THR A 104 19.49 -4.71 14.31
N TYR A 105 19.15 -3.70 13.50
CA TYR A 105 19.18 -2.29 13.92
C TYR A 105 17.80 -1.68 14.16
N ALA A 106 16.87 -1.86 13.22
CA ALA A 106 15.50 -1.35 13.32
C ALA A 106 14.53 -2.49 13.62
N GLU A 107 13.47 -2.23 14.39
CA GLU A 107 12.44 -3.25 14.59
C GLU A 107 11.64 -3.46 13.28
N PRO A 108 11.61 -4.68 12.74
CA PRO A 108 10.88 -4.97 11.52
C PRO A 108 9.37 -4.97 11.80
N VAL A 109 8.62 -4.25 10.97
CA VAL A 109 7.16 -4.15 11.03
C VAL A 109 6.58 -4.89 9.83
N VAL A 110 5.62 -5.78 10.07
CA VAL A 110 4.96 -6.55 9.00
C VAL A 110 4.02 -5.65 8.23
N THR A 111 3.99 -5.74 6.90
CA THR A 111 2.99 -5.05 6.08
C THR A 111 2.46 -5.91 4.94
N VAL A 112 1.43 -5.40 4.27
CA VAL A 112 0.63 -6.09 3.26
C VAL A 112 1.28 -5.99 1.87
N PRO A 113 1.47 -7.11 1.14
CA PRO A 113 1.87 -7.08 -0.25
C PRO A 113 0.97 -6.18 -1.10
N PHE A 114 1.58 -5.41 -2.00
CA PHE A 114 0.94 -4.55 -3.00
C PHE A 114 0.17 -3.35 -2.44
N HIS A 115 0.26 -3.08 -1.14
CA HIS A 115 -0.32 -1.89 -0.49
C HIS A 115 -1.79 -1.56 -0.91
N PRO A 116 -2.74 -2.50 -0.84
CA PRO A 116 -4.15 -2.21 -1.09
C PRO A 116 -4.81 -1.59 0.13
N ILE A 117 -5.88 -0.80 -0.06
CA ILE A 117 -6.75 -0.46 1.07
C ILE A 117 -7.49 -1.74 1.51
N MET A 118 -7.02 -2.37 2.59
CA MET A 118 -7.49 -3.70 3.00
C MET A 118 -9.01 -3.77 3.19
N PRO A 119 -9.68 -2.84 3.89
CA PRO A 119 -11.15 -2.84 4.00
C PRO A 119 -11.90 -2.63 2.68
N HIS A 120 -11.22 -2.18 1.63
CA HIS A 120 -11.78 -2.10 0.28
C HIS A 120 -11.66 -3.41 -0.50
N LEU A 121 -10.98 -4.44 0.00
CA LEU A 121 -10.94 -5.76 -0.64
C LEU A 121 -12.01 -6.70 -0.09
N SER A 122 -12.26 -7.82 -0.77
CA SER A 122 -13.09 -8.87 -0.17
C SER A 122 -12.31 -9.61 0.91
N VAL A 123 -13.03 -10.22 1.84
CA VAL A 123 -12.44 -11.03 2.92
C VAL A 123 -11.47 -12.09 2.38
N PHE A 124 -11.80 -12.75 1.27
CA PHE A 124 -10.92 -13.77 0.66
C PHE A 124 -9.53 -13.22 0.28
N GLU A 125 -9.49 -12.08 -0.41
CA GLU A 125 -8.22 -11.44 -0.77
C GLU A 125 -7.47 -10.95 0.49
N GLN A 126 -8.19 -10.41 1.48
CA GLN A 126 -7.60 -9.97 2.74
C GLN A 126 -6.96 -11.13 3.51
N GLU A 127 -7.62 -12.30 3.59
CA GLU A 127 -7.08 -13.50 4.26
C GLU A 127 -5.79 -14.00 3.61
N ILE A 128 -5.74 -14.06 2.28
CA ILE A 128 -4.55 -14.49 1.54
C ILE A 128 -3.41 -13.49 1.77
N LEU A 129 -3.66 -12.20 1.58
CA LEU A 129 -2.66 -11.16 1.78
C LEU A 129 -2.15 -11.12 3.22
N ALA A 130 -3.03 -11.30 4.22
CA ALA A 130 -2.63 -11.35 5.63
C ALA A 130 -1.64 -12.49 5.90
N LYS A 131 -1.93 -13.69 5.41
CA LYS A 131 -1.03 -14.85 5.56
C LYS A 131 0.30 -14.66 4.81
N ILE A 132 0.25 -14.14 3.59
CA ILE A 132 1.48 -13.82 2.82
C ILE A 132 2.33 -12.78 3.56
N SER A 133 1.71 -11.79 4.20
CA SER A 133 2.42 -10.75 4.97
C SER A 133 3.32 -11.38 6.03
N PHE A 134 2.78 -12.28 6.86
CA PHE A 134 3.55 -12.97 7.89
C PHE A 134 4.54 -13.99 7.34
N ASP A 135 4.21 -14.64 6.22
CA ASP A 135 5.09 -15.60 5.56
C ASP A 135 6.34 -14.94 4.95
N PHE A 136 6.16 -13.82 4.25
CA PHE A 136 7.24 -13.01 3.68
C PHE A 136 8.14 -12.44 4.77
N TYR A 137 7.55 -11.96 5.87
CA TYR A 137 8.31 -11.40 6.99
C TYR A 137 8.94 -12.45 7.92
N ARG A 138 8.68 -13.74 7.71
CA ARG A 138 9.15 -14.83 8.57
C ARG A 138 10.66 -14.77 8.90
N PRO A 139 11.58 -14.43 7.97
CA PRO A 139 13.00 -14.29 8.29
C PRO A 139 13.28 -13.30 9.44
N PHE A 140 12.52 -12.20 9.51
CA PHE A 140 12.72 -11.12 10.47
C PHE A 140 11.95 -11.32 11.78
N ILE A 141 10.87 -12.10 11.77
CA ILE A 141 9.92 -12.16 12.89
C ILE A 141 9.76 -13.55 13.53
N ALA A 142 10.42 -14.59 13.00
CA ALA A 142 10.19 -15.97 13.44
C ALA A 142 10.26 -16.14 14.97
N ARG A 143 11.25 -15.51 15.61
CA ARG A 143 11.53 -15.59 17.07
C ARG A 143 10.89 -14.48 17.91
N LYS A 144 10.04 -13.62 17.32
CA LYS A 144 9.40 -12.50 18.02
C LYS A 144 7.98 -12.89 18.44
N ASP A 145 7.65 -12.78 19.73
CA ASP A 145 6.29 -13.09 20.23
C ASP A 145 5.31 -11.95 20.00
N VAL A 146 5.82 -10.72 19.99
CA VAL A 146 5.07 -9.48 19.72
C VAL A 146 5.65 -8.84 18.46
N VAL A 147 4.79 -8.54 17.49
CA VAL A 147 5.16 -7.94 16.20
C VAL A 147 4.25 -6.75 15.88
N ALA A 148 4.84 -5.68 15.38
CA ALA A 148 4.07 -4.56 14.85
C ALA A 148 3.58 -4.86 13.42
N PHE A 149 2.43 -4.27 13.07
CA PHE A 149 1.80 -4.45 11.78
C PHE A 149 1.34 -3.10 11.21
N TRP A 150 1.73 -2.83 9.97
CA TRP A 150 1.33 -1.68 9.18
C TRP A 150 0.23 -2.05 8.20
N LEU A 151 -0.98 -1.54 8.44
CA LEU A 151 -2.03 -1.58 7.43
C LEU A 151 -1.80 -0.43 6.43
N PRO A 152 -1.92 -0.68 5.11
CA PRO A 152 -1.83 0.37 4.10
C PRO A 152 -2.74 1.55 4.43
N GLU A 153 -2.13 2.74 4.48
CA GLU A 153 -2.77 4.00 4.87
C GLU A 153 -3.40 4.01 6.28
N ASN A 154 -3.05 3.02 7.09
CA ASN A 154 -3.68 2.68 8.37
C ASN A 154 -5.21 2.56 8.29
N VAL A 155 -5.75 2.28 7.10
CA VAL A 155 -7.19 2.10 6.91
C VAL A 155 -7.60 0.76 7.52
N ILE A 156 -8.35 0.83 8.62
CA ILE A 156 -8.67 -0.33 9.46
C ILE A 156 -10.17 -0.45 9.69
N THR A 157 -10.64 -1.69 9.79
CA THR A 157 -11.96 -2.02 10.36
C THR A 157 -11.79 -3.14 11.37
N LYS A 158 -12.78 -3.35 12.23
CA LYS A 158 -12.79 -4.50 13.14
C LYS A 158 -12.67 -5.84 12.41
N GLN A 159 -13.34 -5.99 11.26
CA GLN A 159 -13.25 -7.19 10.42
C GLN A 159 -11.84 -7.40 9.85
N THR A 160 -11.22 -6.35 9.31
CA THR A 160 -9.85 -6.43 8.79
C THR A 160 -8.85 -6.74 9.92
N ALA A 161 -9.00 -6.10 11.08
CA ALA A 161 -8.15 -6.37 12.24
C ALA A 161 -8.25 -7.83 12.72
N LYS A 162 -9.47 -8.39 12.72
CA LYS A 162 -9.71 -9.81 13.00
C LYS A 162 -8.96 -10.71 12.00
N ILE A 163 -9.09 -10.45 10.70
CA ILE A 163 -8.41 -11.23 9.65
C ILE A 163 -6.88 -11.22 9.85
N ILE A 164 -6.29 -10.05 10.15
CA ILE A 164 -4.86 -9.96 10.45
C ILE A 164 -4.51 -10.75 11.72
N ARG A 165 -5.34 -10.66 12.76
CA ARG A 165 -5.10 -11.39 14.01
C ARG A 165 -5.16 -12.91 13.83
N GLU A 166 -6.13 -13.40 13.08
CA GLU A 166 -6.29 -14.84 12.82
C GLU A 166 -5.19 -15.42 11.90
N ALA A 167 -4.46 -14.56 11.18
CA ALA A 167 -3.35 -14.98 10.31
C ALA A 167 -2.03 -15.24 11.06
N THR A 168 -1.95 -14.98 12.37
CA THR A 168 -0.73 -15.23 13.15
C THR A 168 -0.99 -15.54 14.62
N ASP A 169 -0.19 -16.46 15.17
CA ASP A 169 -0.20 -16.80 16.60
C ASP A 169 0.50 -15.75 17.48
N LYS A 170 1.19 -14.78 16.87
CA LYS A 170 1.93 -13.71 17.55
C LYS A 170 0.98 -12.63 18.07
N ASP A 171 1.36 -11.91 19.11
CA ASP A 171 0.67 -10.69 19.53
C ASP A 171 0.95 -9.56 18.53
N VAL A 172 -0.09 -8.90 18.04
CA VAL A 172 0.03 -7.83 17.03
C VAL A 172 -0.05 -6.46 17.69
N ILE A 173 0.77 -5.52 17.21
CA ILE A 173 0.67 -4.08 17.50
C ILE A 173 0.23 -3.37 16.22
N PHE A 174 -0.98 -2.83 16.17
CA PHE A 174 -1.37 -1.96 15.06
C PHE A 174 -0.78 -0.57 15.25
N LEU A 175 0.01 -0.14 14.26
CA LEU A 175 0.52 1.22 14.16
C LEU A 175 -0.49 2.04 13.37
N LEU A 176 -1.09 3.04 14.01
CA LEU A 176 -2.23 3.82 13.52
C LEU A 176 -1.98 5.34 13.72
N ASP A 177 -3.04 6.14 13.59
CA ASP A 177 -3.09 7.57 13.91
C ASP A 177 -4.03 7.85 15.09
N GLU A 178 -3.66 8.76 16.00
CA GLU A 178 -4.48 9.04 17.20
C GLU A 178 -5.88 9.61 16.84
N ARG A 179 -6.03 10.19 15.64
CA ARG A 179 -7.33 10.64 15.10
C ARG A 179 -8.28 9.48 14.80
N GLN A 180 -7.81 8.24 14.82
CA GLN A 180 -8.63 7.05 14.62
C GLN A 180 -9.34 6.59 15.91
N PHE A 181 -8.91 7.07 17.08
CA PHE A 181 -9.43 6.60 18.38
C PHE A 181 -10.84 7.14 18.69
N ILE A 182 -11.72 6.24 19.15
CA ILE A 182 -13.10 6.53 19.57
C ILE A 182 -13.38 5.92 20.96
N GLY A 183 -14.44 6.40 21.62
CA GLY A 183 -14.80 6.01 22.99
C GLY A 183 -13.88 6.60 24.07
N VAL A 184 -12.77 7.22 23.66
CA VAL A 184 -11.83 8.00 24.45
C VAL A 184 -11.52 9.29 23.69
N ASN A 185 -11.14 10.35 24.41
CA ASN A 185 -10.52 11.51 23.77
C ASN A 185 -9.01 11.30 23.60
N ILE A 186 -8.39 12.04 22.68
CA ILE A 186 -6.96 11.89 22.37
C ILE A 186 -6.07 12.05 23.61
N PRO A 187 -6.18 13.12 24.43
CA PRO A 187 -5.34 13.27 25.61
C PRO A 187 -5.47 12.13 26.64
N GLN A 188 -6.66 11.53 26.78
CA GLN A 188 -6.90 10.44 27.73
C GLN A 188 -6.16 9.15 27.33
N ALA A 189 -6.10 8.83 26.04
CA ALA A 189 -5.47 7.61 25.55
C ALA A 189 -3.97 7.78 25.23
N ARG A 190 -3.51 9.04 25.15
CA ARG A 190 -2.19 9.40 24.63
C ARG A 190 -1.06 8.69 25.36
N PHE A 191 -0.10 8.22 24.57
CA PHE A 191 1.20 7.72 24.99
C PHE A 191 1.19 6.54 25.98
N SER A 192 0.03 5.93 26.22
CA SER A 192 -0.13 4.75 27.06
C SER A 192 -0.11 3.49 26.21
N CYS A 193 0.23 2.36 26.83
CA CYS A 193 0.12 1.06 26.17
C CYS A 193 -1.33 0.56 26.17
N ASN A 194 -2.06 0.88 25.09
CA ASN A 194 -3.46 0.52 24.93
C ASN A 194 -3.63 -0.79 24.15
N LYS A 195 -4.76 -1.47 24.36
CA LYS A 195 -5.20 -2.61 23.53
C LYS A 195 -6.45 -2.28 22.72
N TYR A 196 -6.71 -3.06 21.68
CA TYR A 196 -7.87 -2.99 20.81
C TYR A 196 -8.46 -4.39 20.61
N LEU A 197 -9.77 -4.53 20.79
CA LEU A 197 -10.47 -5.81 20.69
C LEU A 197 -10.81 -6.14 19.23
N CYS A 198 -10.17 -7.16 18.69
CA CYS A 198 -10.33 -7.70 17.33
C CYS A 198 -11.30 -8.89 17.35
N ASP A 199 -12.54 -8.64 17.79
CA ASP A 199 -13.55 -9.66 18.15
C ASP A 199 -13.11 -10.55 19.32
N ASP A 200 -12.69 -11.79 19.06
CA ASP A 200 -12.39 -12.78 20.09
C ASP A 200 -10.93 -12.70 20.60
N SER A 201 -10.09 -11.92 19.90
CA SER A 201 -8.69 -11.67 20.26
C SER A 201 -8.45 -10.16 20.45
N SER A 202 -7.28 -9.78 20.96
CA SER A 202 -6.88 -8.38 21.08
C SER A 202 -5.52 -8.13 20.44
N ALA A 203 -5.28 -6.87 20.11
CA ALA A 203 -4.02 -6.34 19.62
C ALA A 203 -3.61 -5.16 20.50
N PHE A 204 -2.33 -4.83 20.55
CA PHE A 204 -1.89 -3.52 21.02
C PHE A 204 -2.13 -2.46 19.95
N VAL A 205 -2.22 -1.19 20.35
CA VAL A 205 -2.42 -0.10 19.40
C VAL A 205 -1.70 1.17 19.84
N PHE A 206 -1.03 1.81 18.88
CA PHE A 206 -0.41 3.12 19.04
C PHE A 206 -0.85 4.05 17.92
N GLY A 207 -1.19 5.29 18.26
CA GLY A 207 -1.66 6.30 17.32
C GLY A 207 -0.63 7.41 17.18
N ARG A 208 -0.15 7.66 15.97
CA ARG A 208 0.82 8.73 15.69
C ARG A 208 0.21 10.10 15.97
N VAL A 209 1.06 11.07 16.29
CA VAL A 209 0.68 12.49 16.29
C VAL A 209 0.93 13.08 14.90
N HIS A 210 -0.11 13.17 14.08
CA HIS A 210 0.04 13.56 12.66
C HIS A 210 0.67 14.94 12.48
N THR A 211 0.30 15.94 13.28
CA THR A 211 0.79 17.33 13.10
C THR A 211 2.29 17.45 13.26
N ILE A 212 2.90 16.66 14.16
CA ILE A 212 4.35 16.68 14.39
C ILE A 212 5.06 15.81 13.34
N SER A 213 4.47 14.65 13.00
CA SER A 213 5.01 13.77 11.96
C SER A 213 5.09 14.50 10.61
N ASP A 214 3.99 15.15 10.22
CA ASP A 214 3.89 15.91 8.98
C ASP A 214 4.76 17.16 9.01
N ALA A 215 4.98 17.78 10.17
CA ALA A 215 5.90 18.91 10.30
C ALA A 215 7.36 18.53 10.01
N PHE A 216 7.74 17.30 10.34
CA PHE A 216 9.02 16.73 9.92
C PHE A 216 9.01 16.39 8.43
N ALA A 217 8.05 15.58 7.98
CA ALA A 217 8.01 15.03 6.61
C ALA A 217 7.91 16.10 5.52
N PHE A 218 7.13 17.16 5.76
CA PHE A 218 6.92 18.29 4.84
C PHE A 218 7.73 19.54 5.20
N ASN A 219 8.69 19.40 6.13
CA ASN A 219 9.64 20.45 6.49
C ASN A 219 9.01 21.79 6.90
N THR A 220 7.93 21.77 7.68
CA THR A 220 7.23 23.00 8.13
C THR A 220 7.71 23.53 9.48
N LEU A 221 8.40 22.69 10.27
CA LEU A 221 9.13 23.10 11.46
C LEU A 221 10.61 22.78 11.33
N ASP A 222 11.48 23.61 11.89
CA ASP A 222 12.91 23.32 12.04
C ASP A 222 13.15 22.31 13.18
N VAL A 223 14.42 21.95 13.39
CA VAL A 223 14.80 20.96 14.42
C VAL A 223 14.41 21.44 15.82
N GLU A 224 14.61 22.72 16.16
CA GLU A 224 14.26 23.24 17.49
C GLU A 224 12.74 23.19 17.73
N GLY A 225 11.95 23.57 16.72
CA GLY A 225 10.50 23.48 16.75
C GLY A 225 10.01 22.04 16.95
N LEU A 226 10.61 21.08 16.24
CA LEU A 226 10.29 19.65 16.38
C LEU A 226 10.70 19.10 17.76
N THR A 227 11.90 19.43 18.25
CA THR A 227 12.35 19.05 19.59
C THR A 227 11.40 19.60 20.65
N ARG A 228 11.01 20.86 20.55
CA ARG A 228 10.09 21.52 21.50
C ARG A 228 8.69 20.91 21.45
N ALA A 229 8.16 20.63 20.26
CA ALA A 229 6.84 20.01 20.10
C ALA A 229 6.73 18.66 20.82
N ILE A 230 7.83 17.91 20.91
CA ILE A 230 7.91 16.65 21.66
C ILE A 230 8.23 16.89 23.13
N ALA A 231 9.40 17.44 23.45
CA ALA A 231 9.92 17.50 24.82
C ALA A 231 9.07 18.41 25.74
N GLU A 232 8.43 19.44 25.19
CA GLU A 232 7.53 20.32 25.95
C GLU A 232 6.06 20.05 25.61
N GLY A 233 5.73 19.89 24.33
CA GLY A 233 4.33 19.76 23.88
C GLY A 233 3.68 18.42 24.19
N CYS A 234 4.46 17.36 24.39
CA CYS A 234 3.96 16.00 24.66
C CYS A 234 4.22 15.53 26.10
N VAL A 235 4.68 16.40 27.00
CA VAL A 235 5.01 16.02 28.37
C VAL A 235 3.75 15.63 29.16
N ASP A 236 3.79 14.43 29.77
CA ASP A 236 2.81 14.02 30.78
C ASP A 236 3.40 14.24 32.17
N VAL A 237 3.13 15.41 32.74
CA VAL A 237 3.66 15.83 34.05
C VAL A 237 3.28 14.86 35.17
N PHE A 238 2.11 14.19 35.06
CA PHE A 238 1.68 13.22 36.07
C PHE A 238 2.51 11.95 35.99
N LYS A 239 2.73 11.40 34.78
CA LYS A 239 3.57 10.22 34.57
C LYS A 239 5.03 10.48 34.92
N GLU A 240 5.56 11.67 34.60
CA GLU A 240 6.91 12.08 35.04
C GLU A 240 7.03 12.06 36.57
N LYS A 241 6.06 12.63 37.30
CA LYS A 241 6.06 12.64 38.77
C LYS A 241 5.91 11.25 39.38
N GLN A 242 5.16 10.36 38.72
CA GLN A 242 4.91 9.00 39.19
C GLN A 242 5.98 7.99 38.77
N GLY A 243 6.92 8.42 37.91
CA GLY A 243 7.95 7.57 37.33
C GLY A 243 7.38 6.46 36.46
N ILE A 244 6.44 6.81 35.57
CA ILE A 244 5.76 5.89 34.65
C ILE A 244 6.20 6.24 33.24
N GLU A 245 6.76 5.27 32.52
CA GLU A 245 7.17 5.48 31.13
C GLU A 245 5.96 5.63 30.21
N TYR A 246 6.08 6.49 29.20
CA TYR A 246 5.06 6.70 28.18
C TYR A 246 5.71 6.98 26.83
N LEU A 247 5.08 6.52 25.76
CA LEU A 247 5.69 6.54 24.42
C LEU A 247 5.04 7.59 23.53
N VAL A 248 5.81 8.59 23.15
CA VAL A 248 5.45 9.50 22.06
C VAL A 248 5.81 8.80 20.74
N PHE A 249 4.77 8.32 20.06
CA PHE A 249 4.88 7.60 18.79
C PHE A 249 4.57 8.54 17.62
N LEU A 250 5.45 8.58 16.63
CA LEU A 250 5.25 9.27 15.36
C LEU A 250 5.48 8.31 14.18
N SER A 251 4.93 8.63 13.02
CA SER A 251 5.23 7.87 11.80
C SER A 251 5.06 8.66 10.51
N SER A 252 5.80 8.28 9.47
CA SER A 252 5.75 8.86 8.12
C SER A 252 6.22 7.84 7.09
N ASP A 253 6.05 8.14 5.81
CA ASP A 253 6.70 7.38 4.74
C ASP A 253 8.23 7.46 4.90
N LEU A 254 8.94 6.37 4.61
CA LEU A 254 10.41 6.32 4.64
C LEU A 254 11.00 7.31 3.63
N GLU A 255 10.31 7.50 2.50
CA GLU A 255 10.62 8.44 1.43
C GLU A 255 10.60 9.90 1.92
N SER A 256 9.96 10.19 3.05
CA SER A 256 10.01 11.54 3.66
C SER A 256 11.42 11.94 4.11
N LEU A 257 12.33 10.98 4.28
CA LEU A 257 13.76 11.21 4.55
C LEU A 257 14.53 11.72 3.34
N VAL A 258 13.93 11.71 2.15
CA VAL A 258 14.49 12.24 0.90
C VAL A 258 13.52 13.18 0.17
N SER A 259 12.50 13.70 0.87
CA SER A 259 11.55 14.67 0.33
C SER A 259 12.20 16.03 0.02
N ASN A 260 13.33 16.33 0.69
CA ASN A 260 14.23 17.42 0.34
C ASN A 260 15.66 17.07 0.78
N PRO A 261 16.69 17.80 0.30
CA PRO A 261 18.09 17.41 0.48
C PRO A 261 18.59 17.36 1.93
N LYS A 262 17.86 17.97 2.89
CA LYS A 262 18.31 18.14 4.28
C LYS A 262 17.62 17.21 5.29
N GLN A 263 16.68 16.37 4.83
CA GLN A 263 15.83 15.59 5.73
C GLN A 263 16.61 14.57 6.57
N LEU A 264 17.61 13.89 6.00
CA LEU A 264 18.46 12.94 6.72
C LEU A 264 19.17 13.61 7.91
N ASP A 265 19.86 14.71 7.67
CA ASP A 265 20.61 15.44 8.71
C ASP A 265 19.66 16.07 9.75
N LYS A 266 18.50 16.56 9.28
CA LYS A 266 17.45 17.09 10.14
C LYS A 266 16.93 16.02 11.10
N PHE A 267 16.70 14.80 10.63
CA PHE A 267 16.23 13.70 11.45
C PHE A 267 17.26 13.31 12.52
N LEU A 268 18.52 13.10 12.13
CA LEU A 268 19.60 12.77 13.06
C LEU A 268 19.75 13.84 14.16
N THR A 269 19.82 15.11 13.76
CA THR A 269 19.95 16.23 14.72
C THR A 269 18.74 16.32 15.65
N TRP A 270 17.54 16.02 15.14
CA TRP A 270 16.33 16.01 15.96
C TRP A 270 16.37 14.93 17.03
N ILE A 271 16.77 13.71 16.66
CA ILE A 271 16.93 12.59 17.59
C ILE A 271 17.98 12.93 18.67
N ASP A 272 19.13 13.47 18.29
CA ASP A 272 20.18 13.84 19.25
C ASP A 272 19.71 14.89 20.25
N LYS A 273 18.98 15.92 19.79
CA LYS A 273 18.41 16.92 20.70
C LYS A 273 17.36 16.34 21.64
N LEU A 274 16.59 15.33 21.23
CA LEU A 274 15.67 14.64 22.15
C LEU A 274 16.45 13.86 23.21
N ARG A 275 17.55 13.19 22.83
CA ARG A 275 18.46 12.51 23.79
C ARG A 275 19.09 13.50 24.78
N GLU A 276 19.52 14.68 24.32
CA GLU A 276 20.04 15.75 25.20
C GLU A 276 19.00 16.24 26.23
N ARG A 277 17.71 16.17 25.89
CA ARG A 277 16.59 16.43 26.83
C ARG A 277 16.29 15.24 27.76
N GLY A 278 17.05 14.15 27.65
CA GLY A 278 16.89 12.95 28.45
C GLY A 278 15.67 12.11 28.04
N VAL A 279 15.25 12.18 26.78
CA VAL A 279 14.23 11.29 26.18
C VAL A 279 14.94 10.09 25.58
N GLU A 280 14.60 8.88 26.03
CA GLU A 280 15.12 7.63 25.45
C GLU A 280 14.35 7.31 24.15
N ILE A 281 15.09 6.87 23.13
CA ILE A 281 14.54 6.50 21.83
C ILE A 281 14.40 4.97 21.80
N ILE A 282 13.18 4.46 21.62
CA ILE A 282 12.90 3.03 21.75
C ILE A 282 11.67 2.63 20.95
N ASN A 283 11.81 1.63 20.07
CA ASN A 283 10.73 1.16 19.21
C ASN A 283 9.49 0.68 20.00
N VAL A 284 8.34 0.70 19.32
CA VAL A 284 7.04 0.37 19.92
C VAL A 284 7.00 -1.04 20.50
N ALA A 285 7.57 -2.03 19.80
CA ALA A 285 7.53 -3.42 20.24
C ALA A 285 8.37 -3.62 21.52
N GLU A 286 9.56 -3.04 21.57
CA GLU A 286 10.40 -3.10 22.77
C GLU A 286 9.77 -2.33 23.95
N PHE A 287 9.13 -1.17 23.70
CA PHE A 287 8.37 -0.47 24.73
C PHE A 287 7.27 -1.37 25.34
N VAL A 288 6.50 -2.07 24.50
CA VAL A 288 5.49 -3.04 24.96
C VAL A 288 6.13 -4.21 25.72
N ARG A 289 7.22 -4.80 25.21
CA ARG A 289 7.94 -5.90 25.87
C ARG A 289 8.45 -5.49 27.25
N ARG A 290 9.02 -4.29 27.41
CA ARG A 290 9.52 -3.78 28.70
C ARG A 290 8.39 -3.51 29.68
N LYS A 291 7.23 -3.02 29.21
CA LYS A 291 6.03 -2.86 30.05
C LYS A 291 5.49 -4.22 30.53
N ILE A 292 5.37 -5.21 29.64
CA ILE A 292 4.88 -6.56 29.99
C ILE A 292 5.84 -7.25 30.98
N ARG A 293 7.16 -7.10 30.80
CA ARG A 293 8.19 -7.63 31.71
C ARG A 293 8.27 -6.91 33.06
N GLY A 294 7.59 -5.77 33.22
CA GLY A 294 7.66 -4.95 34.43
C GLY A 294 8.96 -4.15 34.59
N GLU A 295 9.76 -4.04 33.52
CA GLU A 295 10.96 -3.18 33.48
C GLU A 295 10.58 -1.70 33.44
N TYR A 296 9.50 -1.39 32.72
CA TYR A 296 8.84 -0.09 32.78
C TYR A 296 7.62 -0.14 33.69
N LYS A 297 7.49 0.86 34.56
CA LYS A 297 6.34 0.96 35.46
C LYS A 297 5.10 1.29 34.64
N GLY A 298 4.03 0.52 34.84
CA GLY A 298 2.73 0.74 34.19
C GLY A 298 1.71 1.43 35.09
N LEU A 299 0.72 2.10 34.50
CA LEU A 299 -0.55 2.37 35.20
C LEU A 299 -1.26 1.04 35.53
N PRO A 300 -2.12 0.99 36.56
CA PRO A 300 -2.87 -0.23 36.89
C PRO A 300 -3.70 -0.72 35.68
N GLY A 301 -3.30 -1.87 35.11
CA GLY A 301 -3.94 -2.45 33.94
C GLY A 301 -3.37 -2.03 32.57
N GLU A 302 -2.35 -1.17 32.53
CA GLU A 302 -1.67 -0.79 31.29
C GLU A 302 -1.08 -2.01 30.58
N CYS A 303 -1.10 -2.01 29.23
CA CYS A 303 -0.80 -3.18 28.39
C CYS A 303 -1.72 -4.41 28.59
N SER A 304 -2.89 -4.28 29.22
CA SER A 304 -3.84 -5.39 29.42
C SER A 304 -5.23 -5.11 28.83
N GLU A 305 -6.13 -6.09 28.93
CA GLU A 305 -7.51 -5.97 28.45
C GLU A 305 -8.34 -4.90 29.18
N SER A 306 -7.90 -4.42 30.35
CA SER A 306 -8.54 -3.29 31.02
C SER A 306 -8.18 -1.93 30.41
N PHE A 307 -7.12 -1.86 29.60
CA PHE A 307 -6.67 -0.68 28.86
C PHE A 307 -7.10 -0.72 27.39
N ARG A 308 -8.31 -1.21 27.14
CA ARG A 308 -8.89 -1.24 25.79
C ARG A 308 -9.37 0.15 25.36
N ILE A 309 -9.02 0.51 24.13
CA ILE A 309 -9.62 1.63 23.40
C ILE A 309 -10.30 1.10 22.13
N ASN A 310 -11.11 1.94 21.50
CA ASN A 310 -11.75 1.61 20.24
C ASN A 310 -11.16 2.44 19.09
N VAL A 311 -11.24 1.88 17.89
CA VAL A 311 -10.79 2.52 16.64
C VAL A 311 -12.00 2.66 15.72
N LYS A 312 -12.15 3.80 15.05
CA LYS A 312 -13.23 4.05 14.09
C LYS A 312 -13.02 3.20 12.84
N ASP A 313 -14.02 2.40 12.47
CA ASP A 313 -14.00 1.66 11.21
C ASP A 313 -13.83 2.62 10.02
N TYR A 314 -12.98 2.21 9.07
CA TYR A 314 -12.56 2.96 7.88
C TYR A 314 -11.74 4.23 8.15
N SER A 315 -11.42 4.55 9.40
CA SER A 315 -10.48 5.64 9.67
C SER A 315 -9.07 5.30 9.19
N SER A 316 -8.28 6.33 8.90
CA SER A 316 -6.94 6.22 8.31
C SER A 316 -5.95 7.23 8.92
N TRP A 317 -4.67 7.18 8.50
CA TRP A 317 -3.68 8.19 8.89
C TRP A 317 -3.58 9.40 7.95
N SER A 318 -4.22 9.36 6.78
CA SER A 318 -3.93 10.26 5.65
C SER A 318 -5.18 10.77 4.92
N ASP A 319 -6.39 10.62 5.48
CA ASP A 319 -7.63 11.14 4.88
C ASP A 319 -7.63 12.67 4.64
N TYR A 320 -8.61 13.17 3.88
CA TYR A 320 -8.87 14.61 3.74
C TYR A 320 -9.45 15.19 5.04
N PHE A 321 -8.58 15.49 6.00
CA PHE A 321 -8.97 15.89 7.35
C PHE A 321 -9.70 17.24 7.41
N ASP A 322 -9.48 18.13 6.43
CA ASP A 322 -10.21 19.38 6.27
C ASP A 322 -11.71 19.18 6.00
N LEU A 323 -12.11 17.98 5.54
CA LEU A 323 -13.48 17.61 5.28
C LEU A 323 -14.11 16.75 6.39
N SER A 324 -13.38 16.49 7.48
CA SER A 324 -13.89 15.74 8.64
C SER A 324 -15.05 16.47 9.32
N LEU A 325 -16.11 15.73 9.67
CA LEU A 325 -17.26 16.25 10.42
C LEU A 325 -17.23 15.89 11.92
N ASP A 326 -16.37 14.95 12.32
CA ASP A 326 -16.34 14.38 13.67
C ASP A 326 -14.99 14.54 14.38
N GLY A 327 -14.07 15.31 13.78
CA GLY A 327 -12.70 15.51 14.26
C GLY A 327 -11.82 14.27 14.10
N ARG A 328 -12.23 13.29 13.28
CA ARG A 328 -11.52 12.05 13.01
C ARG A 328 -11.36 11.80 11.52
N THR A 329 -10.48 10.86 11.20
CA THR A 329 -10.26 10.42 9.82
C THR A 329 -11.32 9.40 9.39
N SER A 330 -11.43 9.22 8.08
CA SER A 330 -12.23 8.21 7.39
C SER A 330 -11.40 7.66 6.22
N ASP A 331 -12.08 7.16 5.18
CA ASP A 331 -11.49 6.68 3.93
C ASP A 331 -11.97 7.46 2.70
N MET A 332 -12.53 8.67 2.91
CA MET A 332 -13.14 9.46 1.84
C MET A 332 -12.13 9.83 0.75
N ARG A 333 -10.84 9.89 1.10
CA ARG A 333 -9.76 10.03 0.11
C ARG A 333 -9.82 8.97 -0.97
N TRP A 334 -9.98 7.69 -0.62
CA TRP A 334 -9.92 6.58 -1.59
C TRP A 334 -11.28 6.13 -2.11
N THR A 335 -12.37 6.53 -1.46
CA THR A 335 -13.73 6.23 -1.95
C THR A 335 -14.33 7.39 -2.75
N GLY A 336 -13.86 8.62 -2.52
CA GLY A 336 -14.50 9.83 -3.02
C GLY A 336 -15.81 10.18 -2.30
N ILE A 337 -16.16 9.46 -1.22
CA ILE A 337 -17.42 9.61 -0.49
C ILE A 337 -17.14 9.87 0.99
N ARG A 338 -17.67 10.97 1.51
CA ARG A 338 -17.71 11.22 2.95
C ARG A 338 -18.85 10.40 3.56
N ARG A 339 -18.51 9.49 4.48
CA ARG A 339 -19.45 8.48 5.00
C ARG A 339 -20.53 9.08 5.90
N GLU A 340 -20.19 10.12 6.64
CA GLU A 340 -21.04 10.72 7.68
C GLU A 340 -22.33 11.33 7.11
N ASP A 341 -22.28 11.87 5.89
CA ASP A 341 -23.42 12.45 5.18
C ASP A 341 -23.65 11.81 3.79
N ASN A 342 -22.93 10.73 3.50
CA ASN A 342 -23.00 9.94 2.26
C ASN A 342 -22.90 10.81 0.98
N SER A 343 -22.00 11.79 1.01
CA SER A 343 -21.84 12.77 -0.07
C SER A 343 -20.53 12.57 -0.82
N VAL A 344 -20.59 12.67 -2.14
CA VAL A 344 -19.44 12.61 -3.05
C VAL A 344 -18.71 13.95 -3.00
N ILE A 345 -17.41 13.92 -2.71
CA ILE A 345 -16.60 15.11 -2.53
C ILE A 345 -15.93 15.57 -3.83
N SER A 346 -15.41 16.79 -3.84
CA SER A 346 -14.48 17.29 -4.84
C SER A 346 -13.16 17.71 -4.20
N ARG A 347 -12.08 17.77 -4.99
CA ARG A 347 -10.78 18.31 -4.58
C ARG A 347 -10.21 19.25 -5.62
N GLU A 348 -9.37 20.18 -5.19
CA GLU A 348 -8.68 21.09 -6.10
C GLU A 348 -7.51 20.39 -6.79
N TYR A 349 -7.43 20.53 -8.11
CA TYR A 349 -6.34 20.05 -8.94
C TYR A 349 -6.09 21.06 -10.07
N LYS A 350 -4.85 21.55 -10.21
CA LYS A 350 -4.44 22.56 -11.20
C LYS A 350 -5.38 23.79 -11.26
N GLY A 351 -5.83 24.27 -10.10
CA GLY A 351 -6.69 25.46 -9.97
C GLY A 351 -8.17 25.25 -10.32
N ARG A 352 -8.62 24.02 -10.56
CA ARG A 352 -10.04 23.66 -10.74
C ARG A 352 -10.49 22.63 -9.70
N LYS A 353 -11.78 22.60 -9.37
CA LYS A 353 -12.37 21.51 -8.59
C LYS A 353 -12.62 20.31 -9.49
N VAL A 354 -12.24 19.12 -9.02
CA VAL A 354 -12.43 17.85 -9.70
C VAL A 354 -13.25 16.94 -8.79
N SER A 355 -14.37 16.42 -9.32
CA SER A 355 -15.17 15.42 -8.61
C SER A 355 -14.34 14.17 -8.31
N GLN A 356 -14.48 13.63 -7.11
CA GLN A 356 -13.81 12.39 -6.70
C GLN A 356 -14.66 11.14 -7.00
N LEU A 357 -15.78 11.28 -7.72
CA LEU A 357 -16.69 10.19 -8.07
C LEU A 357 -15.99 9.02 -8.79
N TRP A 358 -14.97 9.33 -9.60
CA TRP A 358 -14.18 8.32 -10.31
C TRP A 358 -13.54 7.29 -9.37
N LYS A 359 -13.20 7.69 -8.13
CA LYS A 359 -12.59 6.78 -7.14
C LYS A 359 -13.57 5.71 -6.69
N TYR A 360 -14.84 6.07 -6.50
CA TYR A 360 -15.90 5.11 -6.17
C TYR A 360 -16.10 4.10 -7.30
N ALA A 361 -16.21 4.58 -8.53
CA ALA A 361 -16.37 3.73 -9.71
C ALA A 361 -15.16 2.80 -9.91
N PHE A 362 -13.95 3.31 -9.78
CA PHE A 362 -12.71 2.53 -9.87
C PHE A 362 -12.66 1.45 -8.79
N MET A 363 -12.92 1.81 -7.53
CA MET A 363 -12.98 0.85 -6.43
C MET A 363 -14.02 -0.24 -6.70
N LYS A 364 -15.25 0.15 -7.08
CA LYS A 364 -16.35 -0.78 -7.35
C LYS A 364 -16.03 -1.72 -8.52
N LEU A 365 -15.45 -1.20 -9.61
CA LEU A 365 -14.99 -2.01 -10.73
C LEU A 365 -13.96 -3.03 -10.28
N PHE A 366 -12.93 -2.63 -9.55
CA PHE A 366 -11.90 -3.57 -9.08
C PHE A 366 -12.47 -4.63 -8.12
N ARG A 367 -13.51 -4.33 -7.33
CA ARG A 367 -14.24 -5.39 -6.59
C ARG A 367 -14.87 -6.44 -7.47
N GLU A 368 -15.35 -6.04 -8.65
CA GLU A 368 -15.95 -6.94 -9.63
C GLU A 368 -14.85 -7.76 -10.32
N LEU A 369 -13.79 -7.10 -10.81
CA LEU A 369 -12.65 -7.76 -11.46
C LEU A 369 -11.95 -8.78 -10.55
N ASN A 370 -11.68 -8.41 -9.28
CA ASN A 370 -11.05 -9.30 -8.30
C ASN A 370 -11.88 -10.56 -8.10
N ARG A 371 -13.21 -10.43 -8.00
CA ARG A 371 -14.12 -11.57 -7.85
C ARG A 371 -14.14 -12.42 -9.11
N THR A 372 -14.18 -11.81 -10.29
CA THR A 372 -14.14 -12.54 -11.56
C THR A 372 -12.89 -13.41 -11.65
N ILE A 373 -11.71 -12.85 -11.35
CA ILE A 373 -10.45 -13.61 -11.36
C ILE A 373 -10.45 -14.70 -10.30
N ARG A 374 -10.81 -14.36 -9.05
CA ARG A 374 -10.91 -15.36 -7.97
C ARG A 374 -11.83 -16.53 -8.35
N PHE A 375 -13.02 -16.23 -8.86
CA PHE A 375 -13.96 -17.28 -9.26
C PHE A 375 -13.49 -18.03 -10.49
N GLY A 376 -12.76 -17.39 -11.40
CA GLY A 376 -12.09 -18.05 -12.52
C GLY A 376 -11.06 -19.07 -12.05
N VAL A 377 -10.19 -18.69 -11.11
CA VAL A 377 -9.20 -19.58 -10.48
C VAL A 377 -9.89 -20.76 -9.78
N ILE A 378 -10.90 -20.49 -8.95
CA ILE A 378 -11.64 -21.53 -8.24
C ILE A 378 -12.34 -22.49 -9.21
N ASP A 379 -12.96 -21.98 -10.27
CA ASP A 379 -13.70 -22.80 -11.25
C ASP A 379 -12.76 -23.75 -12.00
N MET A 380 -11.61 -23.24 -12.48
CA MET A 380 -10.65 -24.05 -13.21
C MET A 380 -10.00 -25.12 -12.30
N LEU A 381 -9.60 -24.76 -11.07
CA LEU A 381 -9.07 -25.74 -10.10
C LEU A 381 -10.13 -26.79 -9.70
N LYS A 382 -11.41 -26.39 -9.57
CA LYS A 382 -12.51 -27.33 -9.34
C LYS A 382 -12.69 -28.32 -10.49
N SER A 383 -12.53 -27.88 -11.73
CA SER A 383 -12.59 -28.79 -12.88
C SER A 383 -11.45 -29.81 -12.92
N GLN A 384 -10.37 -29.56 -12.18
CA GLN A 384 -9.26 -30.49 -11.93
C GLN A 384 -9.45 -31.33 -10.64
N GLY A 385 -10.63 -31.26 -10.02
CA GLY A 385 -10.99 -32.07 -8.85
C GLY A 385 -10.75 -31.42 -7.48
N ILE A 386 -10.27 -30.17 -7.41
CA ILE A 386 -10.06 -29.46 -6.14
C ILE A 386 -11.36 -28.79 -5.68
N ASN A 387 -12.08 -29.44 -4.76
CA ASN A 387 -13.34 -28.90 -4.23
C ASN A 387 -13.17 -28.14 -2.90
N ASP A 388 -12.06 -28.36 -2.20
CA ASP A 388 -11.77 -27.70 -0.92
C ASP A 388 -11.23 -26.28 -1.15
N ILE A 389 -11.95 -25.30 -0.61
CA ILE A 389 -11.58 -23.89 -0.74
C ILE A 389 -10.35 -23.54 0.12
N ASP A 390 -10.15 -24.22 1.24
CA ASP A 390 -9.02 -23.93 2.13
C ASP A 390 -7.72 -24.45 1.53
N ALA A 391 -7.76 -25.57 0.81
CA ALA A 391 -6.65 -26.04 -0.03
C ALA A 391 -6.28 -25.02 -1.13
N ILE A 392 -7.27 -24.41 -1.79
CA ILE A 392 -7.02 -23.36 -2.80
C ILE A 392 -6.41 -22.12 -2.14
N LYS A 393 -6.92 -21.69 -0.97
CA LYS A 393 -6.34 -20.56 -0.23
C LYS A 393 -4.88 -20.85 0.16
N GLU A 394 -4.59 -22.04 0.66
CA GLU A 394 -3.24 -22.45 1.05
C GLU A 394 -2.30 -22.45 -0.17
N PHE A 395 -2.74 -22.99 -1.31
CA PHE A 395 -2.00 -22.89 -2.57
C PHE A 395 -1.70 -21.44 -2.94
N LEU A 396 -2.71 -20.57 -2.92
CA LEU A 396 -2.55 -19.16 -3.27
C LEU A 396 -1.63 -18.42 -2.28
N VAL A 397 -1.60 -18.78 -1.00
CA VAL A 397 -0.63 -18.25 -0.05
C VAL A 397 0.78 -18.73 -0.38
N ARG A 398 0.96 -20.04 -0.59
CA ARG A 398 2.29 -20.63 -0.91
C ARG A 398 2.83 -20.18 -2.26
N TYR A 399 1.98 -19.79 -3.20
CA TYR A 399 2.42 -19.24 -4.48
C TYR A 399 3.27 -17.96 -4.33
N ALA A 400 3.24 -17.29 -3.17
CA ALA A 400 4.18 -16.22 -2.83
C ALA A 400 5.63 -16.67 -2.97
N ARG A 401 5.93 -17.95 -2.69
CA ARG A 401 7.25 -18.57 -2.85
C ARG A 401 7.72 -18.63 -4.31
N ILE A 402 6.80 -18.54 -5.27
CA ILE A 402 7.14 -18.38 -6.69
C ILE A 402 7.21 -16.89 -7.04
N PHE A 403 6.23 -16.09 -6.61
CA PHE A 403 6.17 -14.67 -6.99
C PHE A 403 7.35 -13.85 -6.45
N PHE A 404 7.79 -14.13 -5.22
CA PHE A 404 8.93 -13.49 -4.55
C PHE A 404 10.10 -14.46 -4.37
N LYS A 405 10.29 -15.39 -5.31
CA LYS A 405 11.21 -16.54 -5.18
C LYS A 405 12.60 -16.20 -4.65
N GLU A 406 13.28 -15.22 -5.25
CA GLU A 406 14.64 -14.86 -4.86
C GLU A 406 14.73 -14.29 -3.44
N HIS A 407 13.66 -13.67 -2.91
CA HIS A 407 13.61 -13.24 -1.51
C HIS A 407 13.61 -14.45 -0.57
N TYR A 408 12.76 -15.44 -0.85
CA TYR A 408 12.68 -16.64 -0.03
C TYR A 408 13.93 -17.52 -0.15
N GLU A 409 14.52 -17.60 -1.34
CA GLU A 409 15.80 -18.29 -1.57
C GLU A 409 16.96 -17.62 -0.85
N TYR A 410 16.98 -16.28 -0.75
CA TYR A 410 18.00 -15.55 0.02
C TYR A 410 18.05 -16.00 1.49
N PHE A 411 16.90 -16.38 2.06
CA PHE A 411 16.77 -16.88 3.43
C PHE A 411 16.66 -18.41 3.51
N GLU A 412 17.09 -19.14 2.48
CA GLU A 412 17.12 -20.60 2.44
C GLU A 412 15.75 -21.26 2.70
N MET A 413 14.67 -20.58 2.31
CA MET A 413 13.32 -21.11 2.48
C MET A 413 12.86 -21.85 1.23
N ASP A 414 11.98 -22.83 1.40
CA ASP A 414 11.50 -23.67 0.29
C ASP A 414 10.68 -22.87 -0.74
N THR A 415 11.11 -22.94 -1.99
CA THR A 415 10.45 -22.35 -3.18
C THR A 415 10.16 -23.40 -4.25
N SER A 416 10.30 -24.69 -3.90
CA SER A 416 10.05 -25.80 -4.81
C SER A 416 8.59 -25.85 -5.24
N VAL A 417 8.36 -26.32 -6.46
CA VAL A 417 7.01 -26.56 -6.97
C VAL A 417 6.27 -27.58 -6.11
N ASP A 418 6.98 -28.59 -5.59
CA ASP A 418 6.40 -29.60 -4.69
C ASP A 418 5.83 -28.97 -3.42
N TYR A 419 6.55 -28.03 -2.80
CA TYR A 419 6.05 -27.28 -1.64
C TYR A 419 4.81 -26.45 -1.97
N VAL A 420 4.84 -25.73 -3.09
CA VAL A 420 3.76 -24.83 -3.50
C VAL A 420 2.50 -25.62 -3.88
N MET A 421 2.67 -26.77 -4.54
CA MET A 421 1.59 -27.61 -5.04
C MET A 421 1.04 -28.60 -4.01
N GLU A 422 1.72 -28.86 -2.88
CA GLU A 422 1.28 -29.79 -1.83
C GLU A 422 -0.24 -29.74 -1.53
N PRO A 423 -0.87 -28.58 -1.27
CA PRO A 423 -2.31 -28.54 -0.95
C PRO A 423 -3.23 -28.92 -2.11
N ILE A 424 -2.73 -28.90 -3.36
CA ILE A 424 -3.49 -29.21 -4.58
C ILE A 424 -2.73 -30.19 -5.48
N SER A 425 -2.03 -31.16 -4.88
CA SER A 425 -1.00 -31.98 -5.54
C SER A 425 -1.52 -32.87 -6.69
N ASN A 426 -2.83 -33.03 -6.83
CA ASN A 426 -3.48 -33.80 -7.90
C ASN A 426 -3.82 -32.97 -9.15
N VAL A 427 -3.49 -31.68 -9.18
CA VAL A 427 -3.69 -30.78 -10.33
C VAL A 427 -2.42 -30.71 -11.17
N ASP A 428 -2.57 -30.55 -12.50
CA ASP A 428 -1.45 -30.19 -13.38
C ASP A 428 -0.80 -28.87 -12.91
N PRO A 429 0.48 -28.88 -12.49
CA PRO A 429 1.18 -27.67 -12.06
C PRO A 429 1.23 -26.58 -13.14
N SER A 430 1.20 -26.94 -14.43
CA SER A 430 1.21 -25.95 -15.51
C SER A 430 0.00 -25.01 -15.44
N LEU A 431 -1.20 -25.58 -15.31
CA LEU A 431 -2.42 -24.81 -15.14
C LEU A 431 -2.46 -24.10 -13.77
N ALA A 432 -2.16 -24.83 -12.69
CA ALA A 432 -2.28 -24.27 -11.34
C ALA A 432 -1.36 -23.06 -11.13
N LEU A 433 -0.09 -23.16 -11.53
CA LEU A 433 0.88 -22.06 -11.39
C LEU A 433 0.54 -20.88 -12.30
N LYS A 434 -0.05 -21.12 -13.47
CA LYS A 434 -0.61 -20.05 -14.32
C LYS A 434 -1.77 -19.33 -13.63
N LEU A 435 -2.67 -20.07 -12.96
CA LEU A 435 -3.75 -19.48 -12.17
C LEU A 435 -3.23 -18.72 -10.94
N GLY A 436 -2.18 -19.23 -10.28
CA GLY A 436 -1.46 -18.52 -9.22
C GLY A 436 -0.92 -17.18 -9.72
N ARG A 437 -0.25 -17.17 -10.87
CA ARG A 437 0.21 -15.94 -11.54
C ARG A 437 -0.92 -14.96 -11.79
N ILE A 438 -2.01 -15.40 -12.42
CA ILE A 438 -3.18 -14.57 -12.73
C ILE A 438 -3.75 -13.95 -11.45
N TYR A 439 -3.87 -14.74 -10.38
CA TYR A 439 -4.34 -14.24 -9.08
C TYR A 439 -3.39 -13.17 -8.51
N TYR A 440 -2.07 -13.38 -8.59
CA TYR A 440 -1.09 -12.42 -8.07
C TYR A 440 -0.99 -11.15 -8.89
N LEU A 441 -1.18 -11.22 -10.21
CA LEU A 441 -1.33 -10.03 -11.05
C LEU A 441 -2.58 -9.24 -10.63
N MET A 442 -3.69 -9.92 -10.35
CA MET A 442 -4.86 -9.26 -9.78
C MET A 442 -4.54 -8.60 -8.43
N LEU A 443 -3.84 -9.27 -7.51
CA LEU A 443 -3.45 -8.66 -6.23
C LEU A 443 -2.54 -7.42 -6.44
N LEU A 444 -1.53 -7.51 -7.32
CA LEU A 444 -0.65 -6.40 -7.68
C LEU A 444 -1.43 -5.21 -8.23
N SER A 445 -2.46 -5.46 -9.04
CA SER A 445 -3.29 -4.39 -9.62
C SER A 445 -4.18 -3.64 -8.61
N ASN A 446 -4.16 -4.00 -7.33
CA ASN A 446 -5.00 -3.39 -6.29
C ASN A 446 -4.28 -2.33 -5.44
N HIS A 447 -3.15 -1.79 -5.90
CA HIS A 447 -2.48 -0.67 -5.23
C HIS A 447 -3.47 0.43 -4.85
N SER A 448 -3.31 1.00 -3.65
CA SER A 448 -4.12 2.12 -3.19
C SER A 448 -3.77 3.44 -3.90
N CYS A 449 -2.54 3.57 -4.41
CA CYS A 449 -1.95 4.80 -4.94
C CYS A 449 -2.82 5.59 -5.91
N PRO A 450 -3.49 4.98 -6.92
CA PRO A 450 -4.34 5.72 -7.83
C PRO A 450 -5.33 6.61 -7.09
N ARG A 451 -6.02 6.04 -6.10
CA ARG A 451 -7.10 6.70 -5.38
C ARG A 451 -6.61 7.60 -4.25
N PHE A 452 -5.31 7.67 -3.98
CA PHE A 452 -4.75 8.64 -3.05
C PHE A 452 -4.81 10.06 -3.63
N TRP A 453 -4.52 10.20 -4.92
CA TRP A 453 -4.39 11.47 -5.63
C TRP A 453 -5.72 12.05 -6.10
N GLU A 454 -5.76 13.35 -6.34
CA GLU A 454 -6.98 14.09 -6.71
C GLU A 454 -7.42 13.83 -8.16
N ASN A 455 -6.47 13.55 -9.07
CA ASN A 455 -6.68 13.27 -10.48
C ASN A 455 -6.48 11.79 -10.83
N ILE A 456 -7.28 11.28 -11.77
CA ILE A 456 -7.21 9.87 -12.19
C ILE A 456 -6.01 9.57 -13.10
N ASP A 457 -5.62 10.50 -13.96
CA ASP A 457 -4.58 10.30 -14.99
C ASP A 457 -3.18 10.38 -14.37
N THR A 458 -2.70 9.24 -13.84
CA THR A 458 -1.39 9.09 -13.21
C THR A 458 -0.75 7.74 -13.59
N ARG A 459 0.58 7.64 -13.44
CA ARG A 459 1.34 6.43 -13.79
C ARG A 459 0.87 5.19 -13.03
N VAL A 460 0.43 5.36 -11.77
CA VAL A 460 -0.06 4.27 -10.92
C VAL A 460 -1.46 3.81 -11.32
N THR A 461 -2.33 4.70 -11.83
CA THR A 461 -3.61 4.27 -12.39
C THR A 461 -3.39 3.44 -13.64
N PHE A 462 -2.45 3.87 -14.50
CA PHE A 462 -2.07 3.13 -15.69
C PHE A 462 -1.53 1.74 -15.33
N GLU A 463 -0.62 1.66 -14.37
CA GLU A 463 -0.04 0.40 -13.87
C GLU A 463 -1.10 -0.58 -13.37
N ASN A 464 -1.99 -0.16 -12.45
CA ASN A 464 -3.08 -1.02 -11.97
C ASN A 464 -3.91 -1.58 -13.13
N VAL A 465 -4.28 -0.72 -14.09
CA VAL A 465 -5.13 -1.11 -15.21
C VAL A 465 -4.39 -2.01 -16.20
N ALA A 466 -3.12 -1.75 -16.48
CA ALA A 466 -2.31 -2.59 -17.34
C ALA A 466 -2.12 -3.99 -16.74
N VAL A 467 -1.83 -4.07 -15.44
CA VAL A 467 -1.62 -5.33 -14.74
C VAL A 467 -2.92 -6.15 -14.65
N ILE A 468 -4.07 -5.54 -14.30
CA ILE A 468 -5.34 -6.29 -14.29
C ILE A 468 -5.78 -6.70 -15.69
N SER A 469 -5.49 -5.89 -16.72
CA SER A 469 -5.76 -6.25 -18.11
C SER A 469 -4.98 -7.50 -18.51
N LYS A 470 -3.71 -7.60 -18.11
CA LYS A 470 -2.91 -8.81 -18.33
C LYS A 470 -3.56 -10.04 -17.69
N ALA A 471 -3.96 -9.92 -16.43
CA ALA A 471 -4.57 -11.03 -15.69
C ALA A 471 -5.90 -11.50 -16.32
N LEU A 472 -6.73 -10.55 -16.77
CA LEU A 472 -8.00 -10.85 -17.44
C LEU A 472 -7.78 -11.52 -18.80
N ILE A 473 -6.86 -11.02 -19.61
CA ILE A 473 -6.57 -11.59 -20.93
C ILE A 473 -5.99 -13.00 -20.78
N GLU A 474 -5.00 -13.20 -19.90
CA GLU A 474 -4.44 -14.54 -19.63
C GLU A 474 -5.51 -15.53 -19.14
N LEU A 475 -6.44 -15.10 -18.27
CA LEU A 475 -7.54 -15.96 -17.82
C LEU A 475 -8.57 -16.25 -18.92
N MET A 476 -8.85 -15.27 -19.78
CA MET A 476 -9.76 -15.42 -20.91
C MET A 476 -9.22 -16.46 -21.89
N GLU A 477 -7.94 -16.40 -22.23
CA GLU A 477 -7.27 -17.34 -23.14
C GLU A 477 -7.32 -18.77 -22.61
N LEU A 478 -7.08 -18.97 -21.31
CA LEU A 478 -7.24 -20.29 -20.69
C LEU A 478 -8.66 -20.86 -20.86
N TYR A 479 -9.70 -20.03 -20.78
CA TYR A 479 -11.06 -20.48 -21.06
C TYR A 479 -11.33 -20.74 -22.55
N ILE A 480 -10.66 -20.01 -23.46
CA ILE A 480 -10.74 -20.26 -24.90
C ILE A 480 -10.10 -21.60 -25.25
N GLU A 481 -8.94 -21.90 -24.69
CA GLU A 481 -8.23 -23.18 -24.90
C GLU A 481 -9.08 -24.39 -24.47
N GLU A 482 -9.88 -24.23 -23.41
CA GLU A 482 -10.84 -25.24 -22.96
C GLU A 482 -12.19 -25.22 -23.70
N ASN A 483 -12.35 -24.39 -24.74
CA ASN A 483 -13.58 -24.18 -25.51
C ASN A 483 -14.80 -23.85 -24.62
N ARG A 484 -14.60 -23.05 -23.56
CA ARG A 484 -15.67 -22.67 -22.63
C ARG A 484 -16.27 -21.31 -22.97
N GLU A 485 -17.61 -21.22 -22.95
CA GLU A 485 -18.36 -19.96 -23.11
C GLU A 485 -17.93 -18.87 -22.11
N ARG A 486 -17.40 -19.29 -20.95
CA ARG A 486 -16.93 -18.42 -19.87
C ARG A 486 -15.83 -17.44 -20.29
N ALA A 487 -15.12 -17.68 -21.39
CA ALA A 487 -14.20 -16.71 -21.97
C ALA A 487 -14.89 -15.35 -22.22
N ASN A 488 -16.14 -15.35 -22.68
CA ASN A 488 -16.92 -14.14 -22.93
C ASN A 488 -17.24 -13.37 -21.64
N TYR A 489 -17.35 -14.06 -20.50
CA TYR A 489 -17.59 -13.41 -19.21
C TYR A 489 -16.34 -12.65 -18.75
N ILE A 490 -15.16 -13.21 -19.01
CA ILE A 490 -13.89 -12.52 -18.74
C ILE A 490 -13.72 -11.34 -19.70
N PHE A 491 -14.05 -11.53 -20.98
CA PHE A 491 -14.01 -10.45 -21.96
C PHE A 491 -14.96 -9.29 -21.60
N LEU A 492 -16.16 -9.58 -21.09
CA LEU A 492 -17.09 -8.55 -20.59
C LEU A 492 -16.45 -7.69 -19.49
N GLU A 493 -15.72 -8.31 -18.57
CA GLU A 493 -15.04 -7.60 -17.49
C GLU A 493 -13.88 -6.74 -18.02
N TYR A 494 -13.14 -7.21 -19.02
CA TYR A 494 -12.16 -6.38 -19.73
C TYR A 494 -12.81 -5.23 -20.52
N MET A 495 -13.97 -5.45 -21.13
CA MET A 495 -14.73 -4.41 -21.83
C MET A 495 -15.19 -3.28 -20.89
N LYS A 496 -15.44 -3.56 -19.61
CA LYS A 496 -15.74 -2.53 -18.60
C LYS A 496 -14.56 -1.60 -18.32
N LEU A 497 -13.32 -2.07 -18.51
CA LEU A 497 -12.13 -1.21 -18.46
C LEU A 497 -12.02 -0.35 -19.73
N LEU A 498 -12.19 -0.95 -20.91
CA LEU A 498 -12.18 -0.21 -22.18
C LEU A 498 -13.25 0.88 -22.23
N ALA A 499 -14.46 0.56 -21.78
CA ALA A 499 -15.62 1.45 -21.73
C ALA A 499 -15.84 2.08 -20.34
N PHE A 500 -14.78 2.29 -19.54
CA PHE A 500 -14.90 2.83 -18.18
C PHE A 500 -15.82 4.06 -18.03
N PRO A 501 -15.83 5.05 -18.95
CA PRO A 501 -16.74 6.19 -18.84
C PRO A 501 -18.24 5.82 -18.80
N GLN A 502 -18.63 4.68 -19.39
CA GLN A 502 -20.01 4.19 -19.40
C GLN A 502 -20.49 3.78 -18.00
N LEU A 503 -19.56 3.44 -17.09
CA LEU A 503 -19.89 2.99 -15.74
C LEU A 503 -20.57 4.06 -14.88
N TYR A 504 -20.54 5.33 -15.29
CA TYR A 504 -21.38 6.36 -14.68
C TYR A 504 -22.87 6.00 -14.73
N TYR A 505 -23.33 5.52 -15.89
CA TYR A 505 -24.71 5.13 -16.09
C TYR A 505 -24.96 3.74 -15.51
N ASP A 506 -24.10 2.76 -15.80
CA ASP A 506 -24.30 1.37 -15.41
C ASP A 506 -24.26 1.17 -13.88
N TYR A 507 -23.54 2.02 -13.15
CA TYR A 507 -23.49 2.01 -11.69
C TYR A 507 -24.48 2.98 -11.03
N ASP A 508 -25.41 3.57 -11.78
CA ASP A 508 -26.39 4.55 -11.28
C ASP A 508 -25.73 5.71 -10.51
N LEU A 509 -24.53 6.16 -10.92
CA LEU A 509 -23.75 7.14 -10.15
C LEU A 509 -24.45 8.50 -10.05
N PHE A 510 -25.31 8.80 -11.03
CA PHE A 510 -26.20 9.97 -11.02
C PHE A 510 -27.18 10.02 -9.83
N ARG A 511 -27.38 8.91 -9.10
CA ARG A 511 -28.22 8.87 -7.89
C ARG A 511 -27.48 9.27 -6.62
N LEU A 512 -26.15 9.29 -6.64
CA LEU A 512 -25.36 9.74 -5.50
C LEU A 512 -25.51 11.25 -5.33
N LYS A 513 -25.34 11.74 -4.10
CA LYS A 513 -25.41 13.17 -3.80
C LYS A 513 -24.02 13.77 -3.80
N GLY A 514 -23.80 14.83 -4.57
CA GLY A 514 -22.59 15.64 -4.44
C GLY A 514 -22.61 16.48 -3.17
N LEU A 515 -21.45 16.72 -2.58
CA LEU A 515 -21.28 17.55 -1.38
C LEU A 515 -21.71 19.01 -1.64
N GLU A 516 -21.29 19.57 -2.77
CA GLU A 516 -21.70 20.89 -3.25
C GLU A 516 -22.87 20.80 -4.25
N GLY A 517 -23.31 19.58 -4.57
CA GLY A 517 -24.49 19.28 -5.39
C GLY A 517 -24.20 19.09 -6.89
N TRP A 518 -22.95 19.23 -7.34
CA TRP A 518 -22.57 19.12 -8.75
C TRP A 518 -21.67 17.92 -9.04
N GLU A 519 -21.01 17.36 -8.03
CA GLU A 519 -19.96 16.34 -8.15
C GLU A 519 -20.45 15.04 -8.79
N THR A 520 -21.75 14.77 -8.76
CA THR A 520 -22.37 13.57 -9.32
C THR A 520 -23.09 13.80 -10.65
N SER A 521 -22.93 14.99 -11.24
CA SER A 521 -23.40 15.29 -12.57
C SER A 521 -22.58 14.56 -13.64
N GLU A 522 -23.20 14.37 -14.81
CA GLU A 522 -22.56 13.79 -15.98
C GLU A 522 -21.35 14.62 -16.43
N GLU A 523 -21.48 15.96 -16.43
CA GLU A 523 -20.39 16.88 -16.77
C GLU A 523 -19.19 16.70 -15.83
N ALA A 524 -19.43 16.63 -14.52
CA ALA A 524 -18.36 16.43 -13.53
C ALA A 524 -17.65 15.08 -13.71
N TRP A 525 -18.41 14.03 -14.02
CA TRP A 525 -17.85 12.71 -14.31
C TRP A 525 -16.92 12.76 -15.52
N PHE A 526 -17.39 13.21 -16.69
CA PHE A 526 -16.59 13.22 -17.90
C PHE A 526 -15.42 14.21 -17.82
N ASP A 527 -15.58 15.34 -17.13
CA ASP A 527 -14.48 16.29 -16.90
C ASP A 527 -13.34 15.70 -16.05
N SER A 528 -13.68 14.83 -15.08
CA SER A 528 -12.69 14.14 -14.23
C SER A 528 -11.88 13.07 -14.98
N LEU A 529 -12.38 12.58 -16.13
CA LEU A 529 -11.76 11.52 -16.92
C LEU A 529 -10.95 12.03 -18.12
N LYS A 530 -10.92 13.35 -18.35
CA LYS A 530 -10.15 13.94 -19.45
C LYS A 530 -8.69 13.54 -19.36
N SER A 531 -8.10 13.25 -20.53
CA SER A 531 -6.67 13.00 -20.63
C SER A 531 -5.87 14.22 -20.17
N GLU A 532 -4.82 13.97 -19.39
CA GLU A 532 -3.86 14.98 -18.95
C GLU A 532 -2.60 15.00 -19.85
N VAL A 533 -2.59 14.26 -20.97
CA VAL A 533 -1.45 14.16 -21.90
C VAL A 533 -1.82 14.54 -23.34
N PRO A 534 -0.89 15.15 -24.09
CA PRO A 534 -1.18 15.68 -25.43
C PRO A 534 -1.26 14.60 -26.51
N ASN A 535 -0.69 13.42 -26.28
CA ASN A 535 -0.56 12.34 -27.27
C ASN A 535 -1.63 11.23 -27.13
N SER A 536 -2.66 11.45 -26.31
CA SER A 536 -3.82 10.56 -26.20
C SER A 536 -5.06 11.35 -25.81
N LYS A 537 -6.17 11.18 -26.52
CA LYS A 537 -7.50 11.70 -26.16
C LYS A 537 -8.26 10.81 -25.17
N TYR A 538 -7.84 9.54 -25.03
CA TYR A 538 -8.50 8.58 -24.15
C TYR A 538 -8.22 8.88 -22.68
N ASN A 539 -9.18 8.56 -21.81
CA ASN A 539 -8.95 8.49 -20.36
C ASN A 539 -7.88 7.41 -20.06
N VAL A 540 -7.19 7.54 -18.93
CA VAL A 540 -6.05 6.66 -18.59
C VAL A 540 -6.42 5.17 -18.49
N ILE A 541 -7.65 4.83 -18.09
CA ILE A 541 -8.10 3.44 -17.93
C ILE A 541 -8.27 2.79 -19.30
N THR A 542 -8.99 3.44 -20.21
CA THR A 542 -9.09 2.99 -21.61
C THR A 542 -7.70 2.94 -22.25
N ARG A 543 -6.85 3.95 -22.03
CA ARG A 543 -5.49 4.03 -22.59
C ARG A 543 -4.62 2.84 -22.18
N ALA A 544 -4.59 2.49 -20.89
CA ALA A 544 -3.83 1.36 -20.36
C ALA A 544 -4.39 0.01 -20.83
N SER A 545 -5.72 -0.13 -20.85
CA SER A 545 -6.38 -1.35 -21.33
C SER A 545 -6.04 -1.61 -22.80
N LEU A 546 -6.17 -0.60 -23.67
CA LEU A 546 -5.77 -0.68 -25.07
C LEU A 546 -4.27 -0.95 -25.24
N TYR A 547 -3.42 -0.38 -24.37
CA TYR A 547 -1.97 -0.60 -24.41
C TYR A 547 -1.62 -2.08 -24.22
N VAL A 548 -2.29 -2.78 -23.32
CA VAL A 548 -2.10 -4.22 -23.12
C VAL A 548 -2.83 -5.00 -24.20
N GLY A 549 -4.11 -4.69 -24.45
CA GLY A 549 -4.94 -5.44 -25.38
C GLY A 549 -4.43 -5.45 -26.82
N LYS A 550 -3.79 -4.39 -27.30
CA LYS A 550 -3.19 -4.37 -28.65
C LYS A 550 -2.02 -5.35 -28.82
N ARG A 551 -1.45 -5.82 -27.72
CA ARG A 551 -0.34 -6.79 -27.68
C ARG A 551 -0.83 -8.20 -27.42
N ASP A 552 -1.83 -8.34 -26.54
CA ASP A 552 -2.15 -9.63 -25.92
C ASP A 552 -3.54 -10.17 -26.29
N LEU A 553 -4.46 -9.37 -26.83
CA LEU A 553 -5.76 -9.93 -27.22
C LEU A 553 -5.61 -10.87 -28.43
N PRO A 554 -6.44 -11.93 -28.49
CA PRO A 554 -6.58 -12.74 -29.70
C PRO A 554 -6.94 -11.88 -30.92
N ASP A 555 -6.48 -12.28 -32.11
CA ASP A 555 -6.56 -11.49 -33.34
C ASP A 555 -7.97 -10.96 -33.64
N GLU A 556 -9.01 -11.79 -33.51
CA GLU A 556 -10.40 -11.37 -33.74
C GLU A 556 -10.87 -10.26 -32.80
N MET A 557 -10.48 -10.31 -31.52
CA MET A 557 -10.82 -9.27 -30.54
C MET A 557 -9.95 -8.04 -30.72
N LYS A 558 -8.71 -8.23 -31.17
CA LYS A 558 -7.79 -7.15 -31.50
C LYS A 558 -8.31 -6.31 -32.67
N GLU A 559 -8.81 -6.95 -33.72
CA GLU A 559 -9.45 -6.27 -34.85
C GLU A 559 -10.61 -5.37 -34.39
N VAL A 560 -11.42 -5.83 -33.43
CA VAL A 560 -12.53 -5.03 -32.88
C VAL A 560 -12.02 -3.76 -32.20
N ILE A 561 -10.95 -3.84 -31.37
CA ILE A 561 -10.41 -2.63 -30.74
C ILE A 561 -9.69 -1.72 -31.75
N GLU A 562 -9.12 -2.25 -32.84
CA GLU A 562 -8.54 -1.47 -33.94
C GLU A 562 -9.60 -0.69 -34.73
N ILE A 563 -10.80 -1.25 -34.89
CA ILE A 563 -11.93 -0.59 -35.56
C ILE A 563 -12.51 0.54 -34.67
N LEU A 564 -12.60 0.32 -33.36
CA LEU A 564 -13.26 1.24 -32.43
C LEU A 564 -12.34 2.34 -31.88
N TYR A 565 -11.02 2.08 -31.82
CA TYR A 565 -10.05 2.95 -31.17
C TYR A 565 -8.81 3.20 -32.03
N ASP A 566 -8.24 4.42 -31.94
CA ASP A 566 -6.94 4.72 -32.52
C ASP A 566 -5.82 4.18 -31.61
N LEU A 567 -5.29 3.00 -31.94
CA LEU A 567 -4.28 2.33 -31.13
C LEU A 567 -2.91 3.04 -31.10
N LYS A 568 -2.71 4.08 -31.91
CA LYS A 568 -1.52 4.95 -31.82
C LYS A 568 -1.54 5.80 -30.56
N GLU A 569 -2.73 6.12 -30.05
CA GLU A 569 -2.94 6.88 -28.81
C GLU A 569 -2.92 5.99 -27.55
N ALA A 570 -2.87 4.66 -27.71
CA ALA A 570 -2.64 3.75 -26.59
C ALA A 570 -1.16 3.76 -26.22
N VAL A 571 -0.75 4.71 -25.37
CA VAL A 571 0.62 4.95 -24.91
C VAL A 571 0.70 5.05 -23.38
N PRO A 572 1.87 4.83 -22.75
CA PRO A 572 1.99 4.90 -21.30
C PRO A 572 2.08 6.31 -20.71
N ASP A 573 2.16 7.37 -21.52
CA ASP A 573 2.17 8.74 -20.99
C ASP A 573 0.93 8.98 -20.11
N THR A 574 1.13 9.63 -18.96
CA THR A 574 0.06 10.02 -18.03
C THR A 574 0.28 11.41 -17.47
N GLY A 575 -0.72 11.97 -16.80
CA GLY A 575 -0.48 13.10 -15.89
C GLY A 575 0.52 12.73 -14.79
N HIS A 576 1.12 13.77 -14.18
CA HIS A 576 2.07 13.63 -13.09
C HIS A 576 1.39 13.41 -11.75
N ILE A 577 2.05 12.67 -10.87
CA ILE A 577 1.64 12.52 -9.47
C ILE A 577 2.04 13.79 -8.70
N PRO A 578 1.11 14.51 -8.04
CA PRO A 578 1.42 15.74 -7.31
C PRO A 578 2.55 15.58 -6.27
N GLY A 579 2.56 14.47 -5.53
CA GLY A 579 3.58 14.19 -4.52
C GLY A 579 4.99 13.94 -5.05
N GLU A 580 5.16 13.70 -6.36
CA GLU A 580 6.47 13.40 -6.96
C GLU A 580 7.12 14.64 -7.60
N MET A 581 6.46 15.80 -7.53
CA MET A 581 6.91 17.04 -8.19
C MET A 581 8.14 17.67 -7.55
N HIS A 582 8.59 17.17 -6.40
CA HIS A 582 9.89 17.52 -5.83
C HIS A 582 11.07 16.89 -6.60
N GLY A 583 10.83 15.84 -7.40
CA GLY A 583 11.84 15.24 -8.27
C GLY A 583 12.27 16.15 -9.43
N LYS A 584 13.53 16.03 -9.83
CA LYS A 584 14.06 16.67 -11.04
C LYS A 584 13.76 15.82 -12.27
N TRP A 585 12.50 15.86 -12.72
CA TRP A 585 12.06 15.16 -13.93
C TRP A 585 12.61 15.82 -15.20
N GLU A 586 12.94 15.01 -16.20
CA GLU A 586 13.32 15.54 -17.52
C GLU A 586 12.10 16.14 -18.24
N ASN A 587 10.95 15.45 -18.24
CA ASN A 587 9.66 16.04 -18.55
C ASN A 587 8.86 16.33 -17.27
N LYS A 588 8.68 17.61 -16.96
CA LYS A 588 7.90 18.08 -15.79
C LYS A 588 6.43 18.38 -16.09
N GLU A 589 6.04 18.36 -17.36
CA GLU A 589 4.67 18.71 -17.76
C GLU A 589 3.73 17.51 -17.59
N TRP A 590 4.21 16.31 -17.92
CA TRP A 590 3.53 15.04 -17.71
C TRP A 590 4.52 13.89 -17.51
N CYS A 591 4.04 12.74 -17.03
CA CYS A 591 4.87 11.56 -16.80
C CYS A 591 5.09 10.81 -18.12
N GLU A 592 6.23 11.06 -18.76
CA GLU A 592 6.54 10.54 -20.09
C GLU A 592 6.80 9.02 -20.12
N HIS A 593 6.82 8.44 -21.32
CA HIS A 593 7.52 7.20 -21.61
C HIS A 593 8.26 7.33 -22.94
N ARG A 594 9.60 7.26 -22.92
CA ARG A 594 10.39 7.27 -24.15
C ARG A 594 10.33 5.91 -24.84
N GLY A 595 9.68 5.88 -26.00
CA GLY A 595 9.54 4.68 -26.84
C GLY A 595 10.73 4.40 -27.77
N VAL A 596 11.88 5.03 -27.57
CA VAL A 596 13.11 4.79 -28.33
C VAL A 596 14.18 4.35 -27.33
N ASP A 597 14.57 3.08 -27.40
CA ASP A 597 15.65 2.49 -26.59
C ASP A 597 17.04 2.74 -27.20
#